data_AF-A0A2M7MWC2-F1
#
_entry.id   AF-A0A2M7MWC2-F1
#
_cell.length_a   1.000
_cell.length_b   1.000
_cell.length_c   1.000
_cell.angle_alpha   90.00
_cell.angle_beta   90.00
_cell.angle_gamma   90.00
#
_symmetry.space_group_name_H-M   'P 1'
#
loop_
_entity.id
_entity.type
_entity.pdbx_description
1 polymer ?
#
loop_
_entity_poly.entity_id
_entity_poly.type
_entity_poly.pdbx_seq_one_letter_code
_entity_poly.pdbx_strand_id
1 'polypeptide(L)'
;MKYDWGAEHRETFEFQVRGDQVNGSASFLRLPRSIEEGRLDGGRLSFATRSDEVLGDAPPREVIHRYRGEVEGNAIRFTLASTGGYSRHPPLEFVARRGGE
;
A
#
# COMPACT_ATOMS: atom_id res chain seq x y z
N MET A 1 -6.31 -8.13 -4.16
CA MET A 1 -4.90 -8.27 -3.72
C MET A 1 -4.79 -9.58 -2.96
N LYS A 2 -3.81 -10.42 -3.32
CA LYS A 2 -3.56 -11.70 -2.67
C LYS A 2 -2.23 -11.62 -1.92
N TYR A 3 -2.26 -11.80 -0.61
CA TYR A 3 -1.11 -11.77 0.26
C TYR A 3 -0.35 -13.11 0.25
N ASP A 4 0.91 -13.12 0.67
CA ASP A 4 1.75 -14.33 0.64
C ASP A 4 1.22 -15.43 1.57
N TRP A 5 0.60 -15.06 2.68
CA TRP A 5 -0.03 -15.99 3.63
C TRP A 5 -1.43 -16.47 3.19
N GLY A 6 -1.82 -16.20 1.96
CA GLY A 6 -3.04 -16.73 1.35
C GLY A 6 -4.32 -15.89 1.55
N ALA A 7 -4.27 -14.82 2.32
CA ALA A 7 -5.41 -13.89 2.41
C ALA A 7 -5.64 -13.17 1.07
N GLU A 8 -6.90 -12.99 0.70
CA GLU A 8 -7.29 -12.21 -0.47
C GLU A 8 -8.32 -11.16 -0.09
N HIS A 9 -8.02 -9.90 -0.41
CA HIS A 9 -8.88 -8.78 -0.12
C HIS A 9 -8.95 -7.82 -1.30
N ARG A 10 -10.11 -7.18 -1.45
CA ARG A 10 -10.28 -6.05 -2.35
C ARG A 10 -9.79 -4.81 -1.61
N GLU A 11 -8.60 -4.36 -1.97
CA GLU A 11 -8.01 -3.14 -1.43
C GLU A 11 -8.39 -1.94 -2.31
N THR A 12 -8.62 -0.80 -1.66
CA THR A 12 -9.02 0.47 -2.26
C THR A 12 -7.91 1.50 -2.04
N PHE A 13 -7.64 2.29 -3.07
CA PHE A 13 -6.62 3.33 -3.06
C PHE A 13 -7.26 4.65 -3.51
N GLU A 14 -7.15 5.67 -2.67
CA GLU A 14 -7.65 7.01 -2.93
C GLU A 14 -6.46 7.97 -3.00
N PHE A 15 -6.23 8.53 -4.19
CA PHE A 15 -5.11 9.43 -4.43
C PHE A 15 -5.60 10.84 -4.73
N GLN A 16 -5.06 11.81 -3.99
CA GLN A 16 -5.20 13.23 -4.23
C GLN A 16 -3.83 13.77 -4.61
N VAL A 17 -3.66 14.13 -5.88
CA VAL A 17 -2.38 14.62 -6.41
C VAL A 17 -2.39 16.14 -6.45
N ARG A 18 -1.36 16.78 -5.87
CA ARG A 18 -1.13 18.22 -5.94
C ARG A 18 0.33 18.47 -6.33
N GLY A 19 0.57 18.77 -7.60
CA GLY A 19 1.93 18.84 -8.14
C GLY A 19 2.58 17.46 -8.12
N ASP A 20 3.73 17.35 -7.46
CA ASP A 20 4.45 16.09 -7.24
C ASP A 20 4.01 15.34 -5.97
N GLN A 21 3.22 15.98 -5.10
CA GLN A 21 2.76 15.40 -3.85
C GLN A 21 1.49 14.56 -4.03
N VAL A 22 1.47 13.42 -3.35
CA VAL A 22 0.33 12.51 -3.30
C VAL A 22 -0.13 12.36 -1.86
N ASN A 23 -1.40 12.66 -1.62
CA ASN A 23 -2.07 12.46 -0.33
C ASN A 23 -3.26 11.51 -0.52
N GLY A 24 -3.83 11.04 0.59
CA GLY A 24 -5.04 10.22 0.57
C GLY A 24 -4.90 8.96 1.42
N SER A 25 -5.51 7.87 0.97
CA SER A 25 -5.58 6.61 1.71
C SER A 25 -5.25 5.42 0.82
N ALA A 26 -4.62 4.41 1.42
CA ALA A 26 -4.49 3.09 0.81
C ALA A 26 -4.93 2.06 1.85
N SER A 27 -5.85 1.17 1.48
CA SER A 27 -6.29 0.15 2.41
C SER A 27 -5.24 -0.97 2.52
N PHE A 28 -5.13 -1.52 3.72
CA PHE A 28 -4.39 -2.73 4.01
C PHE A 28 -5.25 -3.61 4.92
N LEU A 29 -5.51 -4.86 4.50
CA LEU A 29 -6.48 -5.74 5.14
C LEU A 29 -7.88 -5.09 5.24
N ARG A 30 -8.29 -4.37 4.18
CA ARG A 30 -9.54 -3.58 4.10
C ARG A 30 -9.63 -2.36 5.01
N LEU A 31 -8.61 -2.09 5.83
CA LEU A 31 -8.58 -0.90 6.70
C LEU A 31 -7.85 0.25 5.99
N PRO A 32 -8.48 1.43 5.85
CA PRO A 32 -7.83 2.57 5.22
C PRO A 32 -6.66 3.05 6.07
N ARG A 33 -5.49 3.20 5.45
CA ARG A 33 -4.28 3.76 6.07
C ARG A 33 -3.91 5.05 5.36
N SER A 34 -3.51 6.06 6.12
CA SER A 34 -3.06 7.32 5.56
C SER A 34 -1.81 7.13 4.72
N ILE A 35 -1.81 7.77 3.55
CA ILE A 35 -0.62 7.87 2.70
C ILE A 35 0.39 8.81 3.35
N GLU A 36 1.62 8.34 3.49
CA GLU A 36 2.77 9.08 3.96
C GLU A 36 3.80 9.21 2.83
N GLU A 37 4.50 10.34 2.79
CA GLU A 37 5.61 10.61 1.86
C GLU A 37 5.25 10.37 0.38
N GLY A 38 3.99 10.56 0.03
CA GLY A 38 3.47 10.26 -1.29
C GLY A 38 4.03 11.19 -2.35
N ARG A 39 4.59 10.60 -3.41
CA ARG A 39 5.15 11.31 -4.57
C ARG A 39 4.72 10.68 -5.89
N LEU A 40 4.47 11.53 -6.88
CA LEU A 40 4.25 11.13 -8.26
C LEU A 40 5.24 11.88 -9.16
N ASP A 41 6.15 11.15 -9.80
CA ASP A 41 7.15 11.69 -10.72
C ASP A 41 7.21 10.88 -12.01
N GLY A 42 6.93 11.51 -13.15
CA GLY A 42 7.04 10.87 -14.46
C GLY A 42 6.25 9.56 -14.61
N GLY A 43 5.10 9.43 -13.94
CA GLY A 43 4.27 8.20 -13.93
C GLY A 43 4.73 7.14 -12.92
N ARG A 44 5.76 7.42 -12.12
CA ARG A 44 6.17 6.61 -10.96
C ARG A 44 5.52 7.16 -9.71
N LEU A 45 4.68 6.35 -9.09
CA LEU A 45 4.04 6.63 -7.81
C LEU A 45 4.84 5.96 -6.70
N SER A 46 5.14 6.66 -5.62
CA SER A 46 5.76 6.07 -4.43
C SER A 46 5.13 6.63 -3.17
N PHE A 47 4.77 5.77 -2.22
CA PHE A 47 4.27 6.20 -0.93
C PHE A 47 4.49 5.13 0.14
N ALA A 48 4.31 5.49 1.40
CA ALA A 48 4.26 4.56 2.51
C ALA A 48 2.90 4.61 3.22
N THR A 49 2.55 3.53 3.91
CA THR A 49 1.52 3.55 4.96
C THR A 49 2.02 2.81 6.19
N ARG A 50 1.39 3.05 7.34
CA ARG A 50 1.73 2.39 8.61
C ARG A 50 0.56 1.58 9.15
N SER A 51 0.89 0.50 9.83
CA SER A 51 -0.05 -0.27 10.65
C SER A 51 0.68 -0.88 11.84
N ASP A 52 -0.09 -1.49 12.75
CA ASP A 52 0.45 -2.24 13.87
C ASP A 52 0.20 -3.73 13.65
N GLU A 53 1.24 -4.55 13.86
CA GLU A 53 1.13 -5.99 13.95
C GLU A 53 1.03 -6.41 15.43
N VAL A 54 -0.04 -7.14 15.74
CA VAL A 54 -0.29 -7.70 17.08
C VAL A 54 -0.07 -9.21 17.01
N LEU A 55 0.75 -9.74 17.91
CA LEU A 55 1.07 -11.17 18.00
C LEU A 55 0.81 -11.69 19.42
N GLY A 56 -0.35 -12.31 19.63
CA GLY A 56 -0.75 -12.79 20.96
C GLY A 56 -0.74 -11.66 22.00
N ASP A 57 -0.10 -11.91 23.13
CA ASP A 57 0.07 -10.93 24.21
C ASP A 57 1.31 -10.03 24.04
N ALA A 58 2.04 -10.14 22.93
CA ALA A 58 3.19 -9.30 22.68
C ALA A 58 2.77 -7.84 22.41
N PRO A 59 3.58 -6.85 22.79
CA PRO A 59 3.28 -5.45 22.48
C PRO A 59 3.15 -5.23 20.97
N PRO A 60 2.22 -4.38 20.50
CA PRO A 60 2.08 -4.09 19.08
C PRO A 60 3.41 -3.56 18.51
N ARG A 61 3.71 -3.97 17.28
CA ARG A 61 4.88 -3.47 16.53
C ARG A 61 4.46 -2.77 15.26
N GLU A 62 5.04 -1.60 15.05
CA GLU A 62 4.83 -0.84 13.82
C GLU A 62 5.33 -1.63 12.61
N VAL A 63 4.52 -1.63 11.56
CA VAL A 63 4.84 -2.13 10.22
C VAL A 63 4.75 -0.96 9.25
N ILE A 64 5.79 -0.79 8.45
CA ILE A 64 5.83 0.19 7.36
C ILE A 64 5.63 -0.55 6.04
N HIS A 65 4.59 -0.15 5.31
CA HIS A 65 4.23 -0.66 3.99
C HIS A 65 4.69 0.33 2.93
N ARG A 66 5.70 -0.02 2.14
CA ARG A 66 6.21 0.82 1.05
C ARG A 66 5.62 0.35 -0.28
N TYR A 67 4.93 1.26 -0.95
CA TYR A 67 4.33 1.05 -2.25
C TYR A 67 5.16 1.77 -3.31
N ARG A 68 5.47 1.05 -4.38
CA ARG A 68 6.05 1.60 -5.61
C ARG A 68 5.14 1.22 -6.76
N GLY A 69 4.65 2.20 -7.48
CA GLY A 69 3.67 2.07 -8.54
C GLY A 69 4.21 2.59 -9.87
N GLU A 70 3.94 1.88 -10.95
CA GLU A 70 4.07 2.40 -12.31
C GLU A 70 2.68 2.60 -12.89
N VAL A 71 2.35 3.85 -13.23
CA VAL A 71 1.06 4.23 -13.80
C VAL A 71 1.07 3.93 -15.30
N GLU A 72 0.19 3.03 -15.72
CA GLU A 72 0.02 2.60 -17.11
C GLU A 72 -1.44 2.76 -17.53
N GLY A 73 -1.77 3.90 -18.18
CA GLY A 73 -3.12 4.19 -18.64
C GLY A 73 -4.13 4.23 -17.49
N ASN A 74 -4.99 3.21 -17.39
CA ASN A 74 -6.03 3.11 -16.35
C ASN A 74 -5.69 2.11 -15.23
N ALA A 75 -4.44 1.64 -15.20
CA ALA A 75 -3.94 0.72 -14.20
C ALA A 75 -2.67 1.27 -13.54
N ILE A 76 -2.40 0.79 -12.33
CA ILE A 76 -1.14 1.02 -11.63
C ILE A 76 -0.59 -0.34 -11.25
N ARG A 77 0.61 -0.66 -11.71
CA ARG A 77 1.35 -1.86 -11.27
C ARG A 77 2.09 -1.51 -9.99
N PHE A 78 1.69 -2.12 -8.89
CA PHE A 78 2.30 -1.91 -7.59
C PHE A 78 3.25 -3.04 -7.21
N THR A 79 4.35 -2.67 -6.58
CA THR A 79 5.13 -3.52 -5.69
C THR A 79 4.95 -3.00 -4.26
N LEU A 80 4.47 -3.86 -3.36
CA LEU A 80 4.38 -3.61 -1.92
C LEU A 80 5.51 -4.35 -1.21
N ALA A 81 6.31 -3.63 -0.43
CA ALA A 81 7.24 -4.21 0.53
C ALA A 81 6.87 -3.80 1.96
N SER A 82 6.69 -4.77 2.85
CA SER A 82 6.40 -4.53 4.27
C SER A 82 7.63 -4.81 5.12
N THR A 83 8.00 -3.89 6.00
CA THR A 83 9.15 -4.01 6.90
C THR A 83 8.76 -3.62 8.31
N GLY A 84 9.42 -4.19 9.32
CA GLY A 84 9.07 -3.97 10.73
C GLY A 84 8.32 -5.19 11.28
N GLY A 85 7.39 -4.95 12.21
CA GLY A 85 6.53 -5.99 12.74
C GLY A 85 7.25 -7.17 13.40
N TYR A 86 6.53 -8.28 13.43
CA TYR A 86 6.98 -9.61 13.82
C TYR A 86 7.22 -10.50 12.60
N SER A 87 6.44 -10.31 11.53
CA SER A 87 6.47 -11.15 10.33
C SER A 87 7.32 -10.54 9.21
N ARG A 88 8.01 -11.41 8.46
CA ARG A 88 8.71 -11.01 7.23
C ARG A 88 7.92 -11.47 6.04
N HIS A 89 7.55 -10.53 5.19
CA HIS A 89 6.80 -10.80 3.96
C HIS A 89 7.68 -10.48 2.75
N PRO A 90 7.74 -11.38 1.74
CA PRO A 90 8.37 -11.03 0.47
C PRO A 90 7.61 -9.87 -0.18
N PRO A 91 8.25 -9.07 -1.04
CA PRO A 91 7.54 -8.06 -1.81
C PRO A 91 6.41 -8.69 -2.62
N LEU A 92 5.26 -8.03 -2.65
CA LEU A 92 4.10 -8.46 -3.40
C LEU A 92 3.87 -7.55 -4.60
N GLU A 93 3.65 -8.15 -5.76
CA GLU A 93 3.27 -7.43 -6.97
C GLU A 93 1.77 -7.60 -7.26
N PHE A 94 1.09 -6.51 -7.57
CA PHE A 94 -0.33 -6.53 -7.94
C PHE A 94 -0.71 -5.34 -8.83
N VAL A 95 -1.83 -5.47 -9.54
CA VAL A 95 -2.35 -4.40 -10.39
C VAL A 95 -3.58 -3.80 -9.76
N ALA A 96 -3.53 -2.51 -9.44
CA ALA A 96 -4.72 -1.72 -9.14
C ALA A 96 -5.29 -1.18 -10.45
N ARG A 97 -6.60 -1.27 -10.62
CA ARG A 97 -7.31 -0.64 -11.74
C ARG A 97 -8.19 0.45 -11.17
N ARG A 98 -8.39 1.53 -11.91
CA ARG A 98 -9.38 2.55 -11.54
C ARG A 98 -10.73 1.86 -11.39
N GLY A 99 -11.29 1.92 -10.18
CA GLY A 99 -12.68 1.56 -9.96
C GLY A 99 -13.53 2.59 -10.70
N GLY A 100 -14.28 2.15 -11.70
CA GLY A 100 -15.47 2.87 -12.11
C GLY A 100 -16.47 2.81 -10.96
N GLU A 101 -17.19 3.90 -10.75
CA GLU A 101 -18.39 3.97 -9.90
C GLU A 101 -19.37 2.83 -10.24
#